data_AF-X1CRC2-F1
#
_entry.id   AF-X1CRC2-F1
#
_cell.length_a   1.000
_cell.length_b   1.000
_cell.length_c   1.000
_cell.angle_alpha   90.00
_cell.angle_beta   90.00
_cell.angle_gamma   90.00
#
_symmetry.space_group_name_H-M   'P 1'
#
loop_
_entity.id
_entity.type
_entity.pdbx_description
1 polymer ?
#
loop_
_entity_poly.entity_id
_entity_poly.type
_entity_poly.pdbx_seq_one_letter_code
_entity_poly.pdbx_strand_id
1 'polypeptide(L)'
;ILLTAWEKGIGSCWLISVDKKRLREILNIPRHLKIDSVIALGYPAEKPVVEEYVDSVKYWKEKSSQFHVPKRKLQDILHFNRFN
;
A
#
# COMPACT_ATOMS: atom_id res chain seq x y z
N ILE A 1 12.08 -3.13 -1.99
CA ILE A 1 11.72 -3.45 -0.58
C ILE A 1 10.52 -4.39 -0.53
N LEU A 2 9.31 -3.95 -0.90
CA LEU A 2 8.07 -4.75 -0.71
C LEU A 2 8.11 -6.14 -1.37
N LEU A 3 8.48 -6.22 -2.66
CA LEU A 3 8.55 -7.50 -3.39
C LEU A 3 9.58 -8.47 -2.79
N THR A 4 10.76 -7.96 -2.44
CA THR A 4 11.81 -8.77 -1.80
C THR A 4 11.39 -9.21 -0.39
N ALA A 5 10.70 -8.36 0.38
CA ALA A 5 10.15 -8.75 1.68
C ALA A 5 9.16 -9.91 1.52
N TRP A 6 8.25 -9.82 0.53
CA TRP A 6 7.28 -10.86 0.24
C TRP A 6 7.94 -12.19 -0.14
N GLU A 7 8.98 -12.17 -0.98
CA GLU A 7 9.79 -13.35 -1.32
C GLU A 7 10.38 -14.02 -0.06
N LYS A 8 10.73 -13.24 0.96
CA LYS A 8 11.22 -13.74 2.26
C LYS A 8 10.10 -14.10 3.26
N GLY A 9 8.84 -14.12 2.84
CA GLY A 9 7.70 -14.41 3.70
C GLY A 9 7.33 -13.27 4.66
N ILE A 10 7.80 -12.05 4.39
CA ILE A 10 7.54 -10.86 5.20
C ILE A 10 6.51 -9.97 4.48
N GLY A 11 5.39 -9.71 5.15
CA GLY A 11 4.40 -8.75 4.72
C GLY A 11 4.89 -7.31 4.87
N SER A 12 4.36 -6.40 4.06
CA SER A 12 4.73 -5.00 4.11
C SER A 12 3.55 -4.06 3.86
N CYS A 13 3.59 -2.88 4.47
CA CYS A 13 2.63 -1.80 4.23
C CYS A 13 3.37 -0.49 3.95
N TRP A 14 3.07 0.13 2.81
CA TRP A 14 3.66 1.41 2.40
C TRP A 14 2.80 2.57 2.90
N LEU A 15 3.35 3.35 3.83
CA LEU A 15 2.65 4.41 4.53
C LEU A 15 3.20 5.79 4.13
N ILE A 16 2.35 6.60 3.49
CA ILE A 16 2.65 7.99 3.16
C ILE A 16 1.95 8.94 4.13
N SER A 17 0.72 8.62 4.54
CA SER A 17 -0.07 9.39 5.51
C SER A 17 0.40 9.07 6.94
N VAL A 18 1.49 9.72 7.34
CA VAL A 18 2.10 9.61 8.67
C VAL A 18 2.46 10.99 9.20
N ASP A 19 2.61 11.13 10.51
CA ASP A 19 3.11 12.38 11.11
C ASP A 19 4.62 12.54 10.85
N LYS A 20 4.95 13.12 9.70
CA LYS A 20 6.33 13.34 9.27
C LYS A 20 7.08 14.34 10.16
N LYS A 21 6.37 15.26 10.84
CA LYS A 21 6.99 16.22 11.76
C LYS A 21 7.46 15.50 13.02
N ARG A 22 6.57 14.74 13.64
CA ARG A 22 6.89 13.94 14.82
C ARG A 22 7.93 12.86 14.55
N LEU A 23 7.86 12.17 13.41
CA LEU A 23 8.87 11.16 13.01
C LEU A 23 10.27 11.76 12.89
N ARG A 24 10.36 12.98 12.34
CA ARG A 24 11.64 13.68 12.20
C ARG A 24 12.29 13.96 13.54
N GLU A 25 11.50 14.38 14.53
CA GLU A 25 11.97 14.64 15.90
C GLU A 25 12.44 13.34 16.56
N ILE A 26 11.62 12.29 16.52
CA ILE A 26 11.93 10.99 17.14
C ILE A 26 13.22 10.38 16.57
N LEU A 27 13.39 10.45 15.25
CA LEU A 27 14.52 9.83 14.55
C LEU A 27 15.70 10.80 14.30
N ASN A 28 15.63 12.02 14.82
CA ASN A 28 16.64 13.07 14.63
C ASN A 28 17.03 13.30 13.15
N ILE A 29 16.05 13.35 12.24
CA ILE A 29 16.32 13.43 10.80
C ILE A 29 16.67 14.89 10.40
N PRO A 30 17.85 15.15 9.81
CA PRO A 30 18.26 16.47 9.35
C PRO A 30 17.23 17.16 8.43
N ARG A 31 17.06 18.48 8.58
CA ARG A 31 16.02 19.25 7.86
C ARG A 31 16.13 19.19 6.33
N HIS A 32 17.34 18.99 5.80
CA HIS A 32 17.57 18.89 4.35
C HIS A 32 17.13 17.54 3.76
N LEU A 33 16.86 16.53 4.59
CA LEU A 33 16.37 15.23 4.13
C LEU A 33 14.85 15.17 4.22
N LYS A 34 14.20 14.63 3.19
CA LYS A 34 12.75 14.42 3.14
C LYS A 34 12.41 13.00 3.59
N ILE A 35 11.43 12.88 4.49
CA ILE A 35 10.77 11.59 4.74
C ILE A 35 9.80 11.35 3.58
N ASP A 36 10.20 10.49 2.66
CA ASP A 36 9.35 10.08 1.55
C ASP A 36 8.16 9.27 2.05
N SER A 37 8.47 8.16 2.73
CA SER A 37 7.51 7.18 3.20
C SER A 37 8.04 6.34 4.36
N VAL A 38 7.15 5.60 5.02
CA VAL A 38 7.46 4.60 6.04
C VAL A 38 6.99 3.23 5.54
N ILE A 39 7.80 2.20 5.77
CA ILE A 39 7.45 0.82 5.40
C ILE A 39 7.36 0.00 6.67
N ALA A 40 6.15 -0.42 7.03
CA ALA A 40 5.95 -1.38 8.11
C ALA A 40 6.24 -2.78 7.58
N LEU A 41 6.97 -3.59 8.34
CA LEU A 41 7.32 -4.98 8.01
C LEU A 41 6.88 -5.91 9.15
N GLY A 42 6.41 -7.10 8.80
CA GLY A 42 6.02 -8.11 9.79
C GLY A 42 5.55 -9.40 9.13
N TYR A 43 5.34 -10.44 9.94
CA TYR A 43 4.79 -11.70 9.45
C TYR A 43 3.29 -11.54 9.14
N PRO A 44 2.83 -11.88 7.91
CA PRO A 44 1.42 -11.72 7.55
C PRO A 44 0.50 -12.55 8.44
N ALA A 45 -0.49 -11.90 9.06
CA ALA A 45 -1.57 -12.56 9.81
C ALA A 45 -2.91 -12.56 9.06
N GLU A 46 -2.95 -11.94 7.89
CA GLU A 46 -4.13 -11.78 7.04
C GLU A 46 -3.79 -12.15 5.59
N LYS A 47 -4.80 -12.53 4.80
CA LYS A 47 -4.62 -12.97 3.40
C LYS A 47 -5.52 -12.15 2.46
N PRO A 48 -5.23 -10.88 2.15
CA PRO A 48 -6.11 -10.04 1.35
C PRO A 48 -6.41 -10.66 -0.03
N VAL A 49 -7.64 -10.50 -0.51
CA VAL A 49 -8.09 -10.92 -1.83
C VAL A 49 -8.32 -9.72 -2.74
N VAL A 50 -8.12 -9.94 -4.03
CA VAL A 50 -8.40 -8.95 -5.08
C VAL A 50 -9.85 -9.11 -5.51
N GLU A 51 -10.56 -7.99 -5.55
CA GLU A 51 -11.90 -7.89 -6.12
C GLU A 51 -11.86 -7.16 -7.44
N GLU A 52 -12.76 -7.49 -8.37
CA GLU A 52 -12.98 -6.64 -9.53
C GLU A 52 -13.55 -5.28 -9.07
N TYR A 53 -13.06 -4.20 -9.66
CA TYR A 53 -13.60 -2.87 -9.39
C TYR A 53 -15.07 -2.77 -9.81
N VAL A 54 -15.91 -2.37 -8.85
CA VAL A 54 -17.30 -1.97 -9.07
C VAL A 54 -17.49 -0.60 -8.41
N ASP A 55 -17.43 0.45 -9.23
CA ASP A 55 -17.69 1.87 -8.91
C ASP A 55 -16.79 2.53 -7.84
N SER A 56 -16.14 1.79 -6.94
CA SER A 56 -15.30 2.32 -5.85
C SER A 56 -14.00 1.55 -5.68
N VAL A 57 -12.92 2.28 -5.37
CA VAL A 57 -11.59 1.72 -5.02
C VAL A 57 -11.42 1.52 -3.51
N LYS A 58 -12.44 1.87 -2.71
CA LYS A 58 -12.38 1.77 -1.26
C LYS A 58 -12.36 0.29 -0.86
N TYR A 59 -11.29 -0.14 -0.21
CA TYR A 59 -11.19 -1.48 0.36
C TYR A 59 -12.08 -1.63 1.60
N TRP A 60 -12.45 -2.86 1.92
CA TRP A 60 -13.19 -3.20 3.13
C TRP A 60 -12.65 -4.48 3.77
N LYS A 61 -13.03 -4.69 5.03
CA LYS A 61 -12.72 -5.88 5.80
C LYS A 61 -14.03 -6.56 6.19
N GLU A 62 -14.15 -7.84 5.92
CA GLU A 62 -15.29 -8.64 6.35
C GLU A 62 -15.19 -9.02 7.83
N LYS A 63 -16.30 -9.52 8.40
CA LYS A 63 -16.33 -10.03 9.79
C LYS A 63 -15.36 -11.19 10.02
N SER A 64 -15.05 -11.97 8.99
CA SER A 64 -14.06 -13.05 8.96
C SER A 64 -12.60 -12.56 8.99
N SER A 65 -12.38 -11.24 9.08
CA SER A 65 -11.09 -10.57 8.91
C SER A 65 -10.45 -10.67 7.53
N GLN A 66 -11.20 -11.14 6.53
CA GLN A 66 -10.78 -11.12 5.13
C GLN A 66 -10.78 -9.68 4.61
N PHE A 67 -9.65 -9.22 4.04
CA PHE A 67 -9.54 -7.93 3.38
C PHE A 67 -9.82 -8.07 1.89
N HIS A 68 -10.63 -7.16 1.35
CA HIS A 68 -11.02 -7.12 -0.05
C HIS A 68 -10.51 -5.83 -0.69
N VAL A 69 -9.78 -5.97 -1.80
CA VAL A 69 -9.12 -4.85 -2.46
C VAL A 69 -9.60 -4.75 -3.91
N PRO A 70 -10.49 -3.79 -4.23
CA PRO A 70 -10.95 -3.57 -5.60
C PRO A 70 -9.80 -3.13 -6.52
N LYS A 71 -9.68 -3.78 -7.69
CA LYS A 71 -8.72 -3.43 -8.74
C LYS A 71 -9.41 -3.27 -10.09
N ARG A 72 -9.05 -2.21 -10.82
CA ARG A 72 -9.50 -1.97 -12.20
C ARG A 72 -8.95 -3.07 -13.11
N LYS A 73 -9.71 -3.44 -14.15
CA LYS A 73 -9.23 -4.40 -15.15
C LYS A 73 -8.16 -3.73 -16.01
N LEU A 74 -7.27 -4.54 -16.59
CA LEU A 74 -6.20 -4.03 -17.45
C LEU A 74 -6.76 -3.20 -18.62
N GLN A 75 -7.82 -3.67 -19.26
CA GLN A 75 -8.48 -2.98 -20.36
C GLN A 75 -9.02 -1.58 -19.98
N ASP A 76 -9.32 -1.35 -18.70
CA ASP A 76 -9.86 -0.06 -18.22
C ASP A 76 -8.76 0.97 -17.97
N ILE A 77 -7.49 0.56 -17.96
CA ILE A 77 -6.32 1.41 -17.68
C ILE A 77 -5.28 1.39 -18.81
N LEU A 78 -5.47 0.54 -19.82
CA LEU A 78 -4.57 0.38 -20.93
C LEU A 78 -4.98 1.36 -22.05
N HIS A 79 -4.05 2.22 -22.42
CA HIS A 79 -4.23 3.22 -23.47
C HIS A 79 -3.10 3.05 -24.51
N PHE A 80 -3.43 3.15 -25.80
CA PHE A 80 -2.46 3.07 -26.89
C PHE A 80 -2.45 4.37 -27.69
N ASN A 81 -1.32 5.06 -27.71
CA ASN A 81 -1.07 6.37 -28.35
C ASN A 81 -1.90 7.56 -27.81
N ARG A 82 -3.10 7.35 -27.27
CA ARG A 82 -4.01 8.40 -26.79
C ARG A 82 -4.71 7.96 -25.50
N PHE A 83 -4.99 8.93 -24.63
CA PHE A 83 -5.81 8.75 -23.44
C PHE A 83 -7.28 8.77 -23.88
N ASN A 84 -7.99 7.67 -23.64
CA ASN A 84 -9.39 7.47 -24.04
C ASN A 84 -10.20 7.24 -22.77
#